data_AF-A0AAC8UDI4-F1
#
_entry.id   AF-A0AAC8UDI4-F1
#
_cell.length_a   1.000
_cell.length_b   1.000
_cell.length_c   1.000
_cell.angle_alpha   90.00
_cell.angle_beta   90.00
_cell.angle_gamma   90.00
#
_symmetry.space_group_name_H-M   'P 1'
#
loop_
_entity.id
_entity.type
_entity.pdbx_description
1 polymer ?
#
loop_
_entity_poly.entity_id
_entity_poly.type
_entity_poly.pdbx_seq_one_letter_code
_entity_poly.pdbx_strand_id
1 'polypeptide(L)'
;MSLLKTARWGNADNINDIECPHCHVRHEAYFIKTRQQWQCKHCCYRFSITAGTIFHLAKLSLRKILKALRYFALKSKGLSAIELSHEVSTF
;
A
#
# COMPACT_ATOMS: atom_id res chain seq x y z
N MET A 1 -6.08 4.68 4.38
CA MET A 1 -4.97 3.72 4.64
C MET A 1 -5.36 2.65 5.65
N SER A 2 -6.47 2.79 6.39
CA SER A 2 -7.01 1.75 7.29
C SER A 2 -7.34 0.44 6.56
N LEU A 3 -8.01 0.52 5.40
CA LEU A 3 -8.43 -0.65 4.61
C LEU A 3 -7.29 -1.63 4.28
N LEU A 4 -6.17 -1.12 3.75
CA LEU A 4 -5.02 -1.95 3.40
C LEU A 4 -4.34 -2.53 4.63
N LYS A 5 -4.41 -1.81 5.75
CA LYS A 5 -3.86 -2.26 7.02
C LYS A 5 -4.67 -3.45 7.52
N THR A 6 -5.99 -3.31 7.55
CA THR A 6 -6.92 -4.37 7.92
C THR A 6 -6.73 -5.60 7.03
N ALA A 7 -6.63 -5.42 5.71
CA ALA A 7 -6.40 -6.52 4.78
C ALA A 7 -5.06 -7.24 5.01
N ARG A 8 -4.02 -6.54 5.45
CA ARG A 8 -2.68 -7.12 5.64
C ARG A 8 -2.48 -7.75 7.03
N TRP A 9 -2.99 -7.13 8.10
CA TRP A 9 -2.69 -7.52 9.49
C TRP A 9 -3.92 -7.80 10.37
N GLY A 10 -5.14 -7.54 9.88
CA GLY A 10 -6.38 -7.87 10.58
C GLY A 10 -6.79 -6.96 11.73
N ASN A 11 -5.97 -5.98 12.11
CA ASN A 11 -6.28 -5.05 13.21
C ASN A 11 -6.75 -3.69 12.71
N ALA A 12 -8.04 -3.40 12.85
CA ALA A 12 -8.60 -2.09 12.57
C ALA A 12 -8.35 -1.09 13.72
N ASP A 13 -8.40 -1.56 14.97
CA ASP A 13 -8.49 -0.68 16.14
C ASP A 13 -7.12 -0.16 16.62
N ASN A 14 -6.08 -1.00 16.58
CA ASN A 14 -4.73 -0.61 16.99
C ASN A 14 -3.86 -0.37 15.75
N ILE A 15 -3.46 0.89 15.48
CA ILE A 15 -2.62 1.25 14.33
C ILE A 15 -1.16 0.78 14.46
N ASN A 16 -0.70 0.48 15.67
CA ASN A 16 0.68 0.08 15.96
C ASN A 16 0.89 -1.43 15.95
N ASP A 17 -0.14 -2.23 16.26
CA ASP A 17 -0.01 -3.69 16.17
C ASP A 17 0.02 -4.14 14.70
N ILE A 18 1.20 -4.60 14.29
CA ILE A 18 1.53 -5.01 12.93
C ILE A 18 2.66 -6.05 12.93
N GLU A 19 2.74 -6.84 11.86
CA GLU A 19 3.84 -7.79 11.65
C GLU A 19 4.93 -7.16 10.77
N CYS A 20 6.18 -7.22 11.24
CA CYS A 20 7.31 -6.70 10.49
C CYS A 20 7.63 -7.61 9.28
N PRO A 21 7.75 -7.07 8.05
CA PRO A 21 8.07 -7.87 6.87
C PRO A 21 9.51 -8.41 6.84
N HIS A 22 10.40 -7.94 7.71
CA HIS A 22 11.81 -8.37 7.75
C HIS A 22 12.07 -9.45 8.80
N CYS A 23 11.53 -9.28 10.01
CA CYS A 23 11.73 -10.25 11.10
C CYS A 23 10.49 -11.10 11.41
N HIS A 24 9.36 -10.86 10.74
CA HIS A 24 8.10 -11.60 10.92
C HIS A 24 7.52 -11.61 12.34
N VAL A 25 8.01 -10.71 13.22
CA VAL A 25 7.48 -10.54 14.57
C VAL A 25 6.30 -9.58 14.54
N ARG A 26 5.15 -10.01 15.05
CA ARG A 26 3.99 -9.16 15.34
C ARG A 26 4.17 -8.48 16.70
N HIS A 27 4.11 -7.16 16.70
CA HIS A 27 4.31 -6.34 17.90
C HIS A 27 3.80 -4.91 17.62
N GLU A 28 3.73 -4.11 18.68
CA GLU A 28 3.44 -2.69 18.54
C GLU A 28 4.65 -1.92 18.00
N ALA A 29 4.67 -1.66 16.70
CA ALA A 29 5.71 -0.88 16.06
C ALA A 29 5.54 0.64 16.28
N TYR A 30 6.64 1.40 16.18
CA TYR A 30 6.56 2.85 16.27
C TYR A 30 6.08 3.45 14.94
N PHE A 31 4.94 4.13 14.95
CA PHE A 31 4.42 4.80 13.75
C PHE A 31 4.96 6.23 13.60
N ILE A 32 5.70 6.46 12.51
CA ILE A 32 6.28 7.75 12.13
C ILE A 32 5.28 8.49 11.24
N LYS A 33 4.46 9.35 11.85
CA LYS A 33 3.38 10.09 11.16
C LYS A 33 3.87 10.91 9.96
N THR A 34 5.04 11.55 10.07
CA THR A 34 5.59 12.44 9.02
C THR A 34 5.91 11.70 7.71
N ARG A 35 6.24 10.40 7.78
CA ARG A 35 6.58 9.57 6.61
C ARG A 35 5.57 8.48 6.32
N GLN A 36 4.55 8.32 7.17
CA GLN A 36 3.56 7.23 7.12
C GLN A 36 4.24 5.84 7.09
N GLN A 37 5.25 5.65 7.93
CA GLN A 37 6.04 4.43 8.04
C GLN A 37 6.02 3.89 9.46
N TRP A 38 6.25 2.60 9.61
CA TRP A 38 6.46 1.94 10.88
C TRP A 38 7.94 1.61 11.05
N GLN A 39 8.42 1.71 12.29
CA GLN A 39 9.73 1.23 12.70
C GLN A 39 9.57 0.06 13.66
N CYS A 40 10.13 -1.09 13.30
CA CYS A 40 10.13 -2.28 14.14
C CYS A 40 10.95 -2.06 15.42
N LYS A 41 10.44 -2.51 16.56
CA LYS A 41 11.17 -2.46 17.86
C LYS A 41 12.31 -3.48 17.94
N HIS A 42 12.22 -4.60 17.22
CA HIS A 42 13.17 -5.71 17.31
C HIS A 42 14.36 -5.54 16.36
N CYS A 43 14.09 -5.28 15.07
CA CYS A 43 15.12 -5.18 14.04
C CYS A 43 15.44 -3.74 13.61
N CYS A 44 14.78 -2.73 14.20
CA CYS A 44 14.89 -1.32 13.82
C CYS A 44 14.59 -1.01 12.35
N TYR A 45 14.07 -1.99 11.59
CA TYR A 45 13.74 -1.83 10.18
C TYR A 45 12.54 -0.90 10.01
N ARG A 46 12.65 0.02 9.04
CA ARG A 46 11.59 0.95 8.68
C ARG A 46 10.88 0.47 7.43
N PHE A 47 9.55 0.44 7.48
CA PHE A 47 8.75 -0.04 6.36
C PHE A 47 7.44 0.73 6.23
N SER A 48 6.95 0.82 4.99
CA SER A 48 5.61 1.33 4.69
C SER A 48 4.61 0.19 4.65
N ILE A 49 3.33 0.53 4.52
CA ILE A 49 2.24 -0.44 4.38
C ILE A 49 2.35 -1.30 3.11
N THR A 50 3.04 -0.78 2.08
CA THR A 50 3.27 -1.47 0.81
C THR A 50 4.55 -2.29 0.79
N ALA A 51 5.37 -2.26 1.86
CA ALA A 51 6.63 -2.98 1.91
C ALA A 51 6.42 -4.50 1.79
N GLY A 52 7.22 -5.15 0.94
CA GLY A 52 7.08 -6.58 0.65
C GLY A 52 5.78 -6.94 -0.09
N THR A 53 5.14 -5.99 -0.78
CA THR A 53 4.04 -6.27 -1.72
C THR A 53 4.44 -5.96 -3.15
N ILE A 54 3.63 -6.38 -4.12
CA ILE A 54 3.75 -5.97 -5.53
C ILE A 54 3.72 -4.43 -5.72
N PHE A 55 3.23 -3.69 -4.72
CA PHE A 55 3.16 -2.22 -4.74
C PHE A 55 4.36 -1.54 -4.06
N HIS A 56 5.37 -2.28 -3.60
CA HIS A 56 6.47 -1.72 -2.80
C HIS A 56 7.30 -0.68 -3.57
N LEU A 57 7.57 -0.94 -4.85
CA LEU A 57 8.40 -0.10 -5.73
C LEU A 57 7.57 0.56 -6.84
N ALA A 58 6.26 0.66 -6.63
CA ALA A 58 5.41 1.32 -7.60
C ALA A 58 5.72 2.81 -7.67
N LYS A 59 6.09 3.30 -8.86
CA LYS A 59 6.30 4.73 -9.14
C LYS A 59 5.00 5.53 -9.06
N LEU A 60 3.87 4.88 -9.34
CA LEU A 60 2.55 5.46 -9.25
C LEU A 60 1.99 5.28 -7.84
N SER A 61 1.20 6.26 -7.38
CA SER A 61 0.48 6.11 -6.12
C SER A 61 -0.49 4.94 -6.19
N LEU A 62 -0.71 4.26 -5.07
CA LEU A 62 -1.60 3.10 -5.03
C LEU A 62 -3.02 3.42 -5.53
N ARG A 63 -3.51 4.65 -5.28
CA ARG A 63 -4.80 5.11 -5.81
C ARG A 63 -4.82 5.13 -7.33
N LYS A 64 -3.74 5.59 -7.98
CA LYS A 64 -3.60 5.59 -9.44
C LYS A 64 -3.60 4.17 -10.01
N ILE A 65 -2.92 3.24 -9.35
CA ILE A 65 -2.87 1.82 -9.76
C ILE A 65 -4.26 1.18 -9.66
N LEU A 66 -4.97 1.38 -8.54
CA LEU A 66 -6.33 0.87 -8.36
C LEU A 66 -7.31 1.46 -9.38
N LYS A 67 -7.17 2.76 -9.67
CA LYS A 67 -7.94 3.44 -10.73
C LYS A 67 -7.65 2.80 -12.10
N ALA A 68 -6.38 2.57 -12.43
CA ALA A 68 -5.99 1.91 -13.67
C ALA A 68 -6.59 0.51 -13.80
N LEU A 69 -6.52 -0.30 -12.73
CA LEU A 69 -7.13 -1.64 -12.69
C LEU A 69 -8.64 -1.58 -12.90
N ARG A 70 -9.33 -0.61 -12.31
CA ARG A 70 -10.77 -0.41 -12.51
C ARG A 70 -11.11 -0.13 -13.97
N TYR A 71 -10.40 0.77 -14.65
CA TYR A 71 -10.66 1.06 -16.06
C TYR A 71 -10.38 -0.15 -16.95
N PHE A 72 -9.31 -0.89 -16.64
CA PHE A 72 -8.97 -2.10 -17.36
C PHE A 72 -10.08 -3.16 -17.23
N ALA A 73 -10.64 -3.33 -16.02
CA ALA A 73 -11.74 -4.28 -15.78
C ALA A 73 -13.08 -3.86 -16.41
N LEU A 74 -13.36 -2.54 -16.50
CA LEU A 74 -14.63 -2.04 -17.02
C LEU A 74 -14.68 -1.97 -18.56
N LYS A 75 -13.55 -1.73 -19.23
CA LYS A 75 -13.51 -1.56 -20.69
C LYS A 75 -13.36 -2.91 -21.40
N SER A 76 -14.48 -3.52 -21.75
CA SER A 76 -14.56 -4.84 -22.40
C SER A 76 -13.89 -4.94 -23.78
N LYS A 77 -13.68 -3.81 -24.48
CA LYS A 77 -13.03 -3.76 -25.79
C LYS A 77 -11.52 -3.54 -25.72
N GLY A 78 -10.93 -3.54 -24.52
CA GLY A 78 -9.56 -3.13 -24.29
C GLY A 78 -9.43 -1.61 -24.18
N LEU A 79 -8.27 -1.17 -23.68
CA LEU A 79 -7.94 0.23 -23.48
C LEU A 79 -6.51 0.47 -23.96
N SER A 80 -6.28 1.52 -24.74
CA SER A 80 -4.92 1.87 -25.12
C SER A 80 -4.14 2.43 -23.91
N ALA A 81 -2.82 2.29 -23.92
CA ALA A 81 -1.97 2.82 -22.86
C ALA A 81 -2.05 4.37 -22.76
N ILE A 82 -2.28 5.05 -23.89
CA ILE A 82 -2.42 6.50 -23.95
C ILE A 82 -3.72 6.94 -23.26
N GLU A 83 -4.85 6.33 -23.61
CA GLU A 83 -6.13 6.61 -22.95
C GLU A 83 -6.06 6.31 -21.45
N LEU A 84 -5.43 5.20 -21.06
CA LEU A 84 -5.21 4.86 -19.65
C LEU A 84 -4.42 5.95 -18.92
N SER A 85 -3.37 6.46 -19.55
CA SER A 85 -2.55 7.53 -18.98
C SER A 85 -3.36 8.80 -18.73
N HIS A 86 -4.23 9.19 -19.67
CA HIS A 86 -5.13 10.33 -19.49
C HIS A 86 -6.11 10.11 -18.35
N GLU A 87 -6.81 8.97 -18.34
CA GLU A 87 -7.80 8.63 -17.32
C GLU A 87 -7.19 8.58 -15.91
N VAL A 88 -6.00 7.99 -15.77
CA VAL A 88 -5.30 7.85 -14.49
C VAL A 88 -4.70 9.19 -14.00
N SER A 89 -4.42 10.12 -14.92
CA SER A 89 -3.85 11.44 -14.60
C SER A 89 -4.89 12.49 -14.22
N THR A 90 -6.15 12.31 -14.59
CA THR A 90 -7.24 13.18 -14.11
C THR A 90 -7.43 12.94 -12.60
N PHE A 91 -7.35 14.01 -11.80
CA PHE A 91 -7.33 14.12 -10.32
C PHE A 91 -5.95 14.02 -9.64
#